data_AF-X0XUI8-F1
#
_entry.id   AF-X0XUI8-F1
#
_cell.length_a   1.000
_cell.length_b   1.000
_cell.length_c   1.000
_cell.angle_alpha   90.00
_cell.angle_beta   90.00
_cell.angle_gamma   90.00
#
_symmetry.space_group_name_H-M   'P 1'
#
loop_
_entity.id
_entity.type
_entity.pdbx_description
1 polymer ?
#
loop_
_entity_poly.entity_id
_entity_poly.type
_entity_poly.pdbx_seq_one_letter_code
_entity_poly.pdbx_strand_id
1 'polypeptide(L)'
;MTKVRTRFAPSPTGFPHVGNIRTALFAWLFARHHGGSLIVRIEDTDIARKVEGAVEAILSSLRWLGLNWDEGPGVGGNYGPYFQSQRLDKYHEVAQQLISQGDAYYCYCSPQRLEEMRAEQVRHKQPPGYDRHCRELSQEERAKKEAEGITPVVRFKTPLEGQTKFNDLIWGELVFENNT
;
A
#
# COMPACT_ATOMS: atom_id res chain seq x y z
N MET A 1 23.29 7.92 16.16
CA MET A 1 22.07 8.34 15.43
C MET A 1 21.80 7.33 14.33
N THR A 2 20.54 6.91 14.16
CA THR A 2 20.14 6.06 13.03
C THR A 2 20.28 6.86 11.74
N LYS A 3 20.94 6.27 10.73
CA LYS A 3 21.16 6.91 9.43
C LYS A 3 19.80 7.15 8.74
N VAL A 4 19.58 8.37 8.21
CA VAL A 4 18.35 8.72 7.48
C VAL A 4 18.18 7.80 6.26
N ARG A 5 16.97 7.28 6.06
CA ARG A 5 16.59 6.46 4.91
C ARG A 5 15.28 6.98 4.34
N THR A 6 15.29 7.44 3.09
CA THR A 6 14.08 7.88 2.37
C THR A 6 13.78 6.93 1.22
N ARG A 7 12.54 6.94 0.71
CA ARG A 7 12.21 6.17 -0.49
C ARG A 7 11.41 6.96 -1.51
N PHE A 8 11.74 6.78 -2.78
CA PHE A 8 10.86 7.06 -3.90
C PHE A 8 10.21 5.75 -4.36
N ALA A 9 8.88 5.70 -4.31
CA ALA A 9 8.10 4.48 -4.51
C ALA A 9 7.04 4.66 -5.62
N PRO A 10 7.44 4.73 -6.91
CA PRO A 10 6.51 4.92 -8.01
C PRO A 10 5.84 3.60 -8.43
N SER A 11 4.56 3.69 -8.80
CA SER A 11 3.88 2.61 -9.52
C SER A 11 4.09 2.76 -11.03
N PRO A 12 4.40 1.67 -11.76
CA PRO A 12 4.60 1.71 -13.21
C PRO A 12 3.27 1.71 -13.97
N THR A 13 2.29 2.51 -13.52
CA THR A 13 0.96 2.62 -14.13
C THR A 13 0.86 3.76 -15.14
N GLY A 14 2.00 4.35 -15.49
CA GLY A 14 2.13 5.48 -16.40
C GLY A 14 3.55 6.06 -16.35
N PHE A 15 3.82 7.02 -17.24
CA PHE A 15 5.10 7.70 -17.31
C PHE A 15 5.30 8.69 -16.15
N PRO A 16 6.54 9.00 -15.74
CA PRO A 16 6.80 9.90 -14.63
C PRO A 16 6.27 11.31 -14.93
N HIS A 17 5.42 11.83 -14.04
CA HIS A 17 4.96 13.22 -14.09
C HIS A 17 5.72 14.11 -13.10
N VAL A 18 5.62 15.43 -13.27
CA VAL A 18 6.36 16.42 -12.47
C VAL A 18 6.14 16.25 -10.96
N GLY A 19 4.91 15.95 -10.53
CA GLY A 19 4.60 15.65 -9.12
C GLY A 19 5.42 14.48 -8.54
N ASN A 20 5.60 13.39 -9.30
CA ASN A 20 6.42 12.25 -8.88
C ASN A 20 7.90 12.65 -8.77
N ILE A 21 8.41 13.39 -9.75
CA ILE A 21 9.80 13.87 -9.76
C ILE A 21 10.06 14.82 -8.59
N ARG A 22 9.12 15.71 -8.25
CA ARG A 22 9.23 16.58 -7.07
C ARG A 22 9.40 15.77 -5.79
N THR A 23 8.61 14.71 -5.61
CA THR A 23 8.72 13.81 -4.45
C THR A 23 10.05 13.07 -4.43
N ALA A 24 10.52 12.58 -5.58
CA ALA A 24 11.84 11.93 -5.69
C ALA A 24 12.97 12.91 -5.32
N LEU A 25 12.91 14.14 -5.81
CA LEU A 25 13.89 15.20 -5.53
C LEU A 25 13.94 15.52 -4.03
N PHE A 26 12.79 15.68 -3.36
CA PHE A 26 12.77 15.96 -1.93
C PHE A 26 13.31 14.79 -1.09
N ALA A 27 12.93 13.56 -1.43
CA ALA A 27 13.48 12.38 -0.78
C ALA A 27 15.00 12.29 -0.96
N TRP A 28 15.50 12.60 -2.15
CA TRP A 28 16.93 12.63 -2.48
C TRP A 28 17.66 13.72 -1.69
N LEU A 29 17.17 14.97 -1.74
CA LEU A 29 17.79 16.11 -1.04
C LEU A 29 17.84 15.88 0.47
N PHE A 30 16.75 15.38 1.06
CA PHE A 30 16.68 15.10 2.48
C PHE A 30 17.67 14.00 2.90
N ALA A 31 17.78 12.93 2.10
CA ALA A 31 18.78 11.89 2.34
C ALA A 31 20.20 12.46 2.22
N ARG A 32 20.53 13.19 1.15
CA ARG A 32 21.87 13.74 0.92
C ARG A 32 22.28 14.74 1.99
N HIS A 33 21.38 15.64 2.39
CA HIS A 33 21.62 16.63 3.44
C HIS A 33 22.03 15.98 4.77
N HIS A 34 21.41 14.85 5.11
CA HIS A 34 21.68 14.12 6.36
C HIS A 34 22.72 13.00 6.21
N GLY A 35 23.44 12.93 5.09
CA GLY A 35 24.37 11.81 4.81
C GLY A 35 23.68 10.43 4.79
N GLY A 36 22.38 10.40 4.52
CA GLY A 36 21.50 9.24 4.49
C GLY A 36 21.47 8.51 3.15
N SER A 37 20.47 7.65 2.97
CA SER A 37 20.28 6.85 1.77
C SER A 37 18.92 7.09 1.11
N LEU A 38 18.91 7.23 -0.21
CA LEU A 38 17.71 7.17 -1.05
C LEU A 38 17.51 5.74 -1.56
N ILE A 39 16.32 5.20 -1.36
CA ILE A 39 15.88 3.92 -1.89
C ILE A 39 14.87 4.15 -3.03
N VAL A 40 15.02 3.43 -4.14
CA VAL A 40 14.00 3.32 -5.19
C VAL A 40 13.34 1.95 -5.09
N ARG A 41 12.00 1.92 -4.97
CA ARG A 41 11.22 0.68 -4.93
C ARG A 41 10.05 0.77 -5.90
N ILE A 42 9.94 -0.18 -6.80
CA ILE A 42 8.87 -0.20 -7.80
C ILE A 42 7.63 -0.86 -7.19
N GLU A 43 6.52 -0.12 -7.18
CA GLU A 43 5.23 -0.53 -6.62
C GLU A 43 4.36 -1.15 -7.73
N ASP A 44 4.77 -2.32 -8.24
CA ASP A 44 4.19 -3.02 -9.40
C ASP A 44 3.20 -4.14 -9.03
N THR A 45 2.46 -3.97 -7.93
CA THR A 45 1.48 -4.96 -7.46
C THR A 45 0.19 -4.98 -8.28
N ASP A 46 -0.15 -3.88 -8.94
CA ASP A 46 -1.30 -3.81 -9.84
C ASP A 46 -0.88 -4.15 -11.28
N ILE A 47 -0.90 -5.45 -11.57
CA ILE A 47 -0.50 -5.99 -12.88
C ILE A 47 -1.41 -5.45 -13.99
N ALA A 48 -2.70 -5.28 -13.72
CA ALA A 48 -3.70 -4.86 -14.73
C ALA A 48 -3.47 -3.42 -15.21
N ARG A 49 -2.92 -2.55 -14.36
CA ARG A 49 -2.61 -1.16 -14.71
C ARG A 49 -1.16 -0.93 -15.14
N LYS A 50 -0.32 -1.97 -15.19
CA LYS A 50 1.09 -1.82 -15.55
C LYS A 50 1.24 -1.38 -17.01
N VAL A 51 2.06 -0.36 -17.24
CA VAL A 51 2.40 0.16 -18.56
C VAL A 51 3.80 -0.31 -18.95
N GLU A 52 3.93 -0.92 -20.12
CA GLU A 52 5.22 -1.33 -20.67
C GLU A 52 6.15 -0.11 -20.88
N GLY A 53 7.43 -0.25 -20.56
CA GLY A 53 8.39 0.85 -20.65
C GLY A 53 8.31 1.89 -19.52
N ALA A 54 7.29 1.85 -18.65
CA ALA A 54 7.13 2.83 -17.59
C ALA A 54 8.24 2.73 -16.53
N VAL A 55 8.67 1.52 -16.16
CA VAL A 55 9.77 1.31 -15.22
C VAL A 55 11.06 1.91 -15.78
N GLU A 56 11.37 1.61 -17.03
CA GLU A 56 12.55 2.09 -17.74
C GLU A 56 12.54 3.62 -17.84
N ALA A 57 11.40 4.21 -18.17
CA ALA A 57 11.22 5.66 -18.24
C ALA A 57 11.41 6.32 -16.86
N ILE A 58 10.88 5.73 -15.79
CA ILE A 58 11.09 6.19 -14.41
C ILE A 58 12.57 6.19 -14.05
N LEU A 59 13.25 5.04 -14.22
CA LEU A 59 14.64 4.87 -13.81
C LEU A 59 15.60 5.72 -14.66
N SER A 60 15.35 5.84 -15.96
CA SER A 60 16.13 6.71 -16.85
C SER A 60 15.94 8.19 -16.55
N SER A 61 14.71 8.62 -16.22
CA SER A 61 14.45 10.01 -15.81
C SER A 61 15.21 10.40 -14.55
N LEU A 62 15.24 9.53 -13.54
CA LEU A 62 16.00 9.77 -12.31
C LEU A 62 17.51 9.90 -12.60
N ARG A 63 18.06 9.02 -13.44
CA ARG A 63 19.47 9.10 -13.87
C ARG A 63 19.77 10.38 -14.64
N TRP A 64 18.90 10.76 -15.57
CA TRP A 64 19.05 12.00 -16.36
C TRP A 64 19.06 13.25 -15.47
N LEU A 65 18.26 13.27 -14.40
CA LEU A 65 18.24 14.34 -13.41
C LEU A 65 19.41 14.29 -12.39
N GLY A 66 20.28 13.28 -12.44
CA GLY A 66 21.35 13.08 -11.47
C GLY A 66 20.87 12.60 -10.09
N LEU A 67 19.62 12.14 -9.97
CA LEU A 67 19.03 11.64 -8.73
C LEU A 67 19.40 10.16 -8.49
N ASN A 68 20.69 9.89 -8.33
CA ASN A 68 21.19 8.54 -8.06
C ASN A 68 20.66 8.01 -6.72
N TRP A 69 20.27 6.74 -6.70
CA TRP A 69 19.79 6.03 -5.51
C TRP A 69 20.82 5.02 -4.99
N ASP A 70 20.79 4.78 -3.69
CA ASP A 70 21.76 3.94 -2.97
C ASP A 70 21.29 2.48 -2.87
N GLU A 71 19.98 2.27 -2.95
CA GLU A 71 19.37 0.94 -3.02
C GLU A 71 18.20 0.95 -4.00
N GLY A 72 18.03 -0.11 -4.79
CA GLY A 72 16.94 -0.18 -5.77
C GLY A 72 17.25 -1.03 -6.98
N PRO A 73 16.36 -1.04 -8.00
CA PRO A 73 16.60 -1.71 -9.28
C PRO A 73 17.94 -1.31 -9.89
N GLY A 74 18.69 -2.29 -10.41
CA GLY A 74 20.00 -2.10 -11.04
C GLY A 74 21.18 -1.86 -10.09
N VAL A 75 20.93 -1.46 -8.85
CA VAL A 75 21.98 -1.20 -7.83
C VAL A 75 22.00 -2.28 -6.75
N GLY A 76 20.86 -2.93 -6.48
CA GLY A 76 20.72 -3.91 -5.41
C GLY A 76 20.60 -3.24 -4.05
N GLY A 77 21.06 -3.94 -3.00
CA GLY A 77 20.98 -3.49 -1.62
C GLY A 77 20.47 -4.59 -0.67
N ASN A 78 20.62 -4.36 0.63
CA ASN A 78 20.39 -5.38 1.66
C ASN A 78 18.91 -5.74 1.88
N TYR A 79 17.98 -4.97 1.31
CA TYR A 79 16.54 -5.12 1.55
C TYR A 79 15.77 -5.51 0.29
N GLY A 80 16.49 -5.97 -0.75
CA GLY A 80 15.88 -6.46 -1.98
C GLY A 80 14.95 -7.67 -1.76
N PRO A 81 14.21 -8.07 -2.80
CA PRO A 81 14.09 -7.40 -4.10
C PRO A 81 13.39 -6.04 -4.01
N TYR A 82 13.67 -5.13 -4.94
CA TYR A 82 13.11 -3.76 -4.95
C TYR A 82 11.93 -3.59 -5.93
N PHE A 83 11.40 -4.70 -6.45
CA PHE A 83 10.10 -4.79 -7.12
C PHE A 83 9.14 -5.47 -6.16
N GLN A 84 7.98 -4.88 -5.91
CA GLN A 84 7.02 -5.46 -4.97
C GLN A 84 6.43 -6.79 -5.47
N SER A 85 6.25 -6.94 -6.78
CA SER A 85 5.81 -8.21 -7.39
C SER A 85 6.71 -9.41 -7.05
N GLN A 86 7.97 -9.16 -6.68
CA GLN A 86 8.95 -10.18 -6.30
C GLN A 86 8.99 -10.44 -4.78
N ARG A 87 8.04 -9.90 -4.00
CA ARG A 87 8.02 -9.95 -2.53
C ARG A 87 6.77 -10.62 -1.96
N LEU A 88 6.01 -11.35 -2.78
CA LEU A 88 4.73 -11.95 -2.40
C LEU A 88 4.82 -12.82 -1.15
N ASP A 89 5.85 -13.66 -1.03
CA ASP A 89 6.02 -14.54 0.14
C ASP A 89 6.06 -13.75 1.46
N LYS A 90 6.77 -12.62 1.47
CA LYS A 90 6.86 -11.73 2.63
C LYS A 90 5.50 -11.12 2.98
N TYR A 91 4.71 -10.78 1.96
CA TYR A 91 3.38 -10.21 2.17
C TYR A 91 2.40 -11.27 2.66
N HIS A 92 2.48 -12.50 2.16
CA HIS A 92 1.68 -13.62 2.65
C HIS A 92 2.00 -13.94 4.11
N GLU A 93 3.27 -13.99 4.48
CA GLU A 93 3.70 -14.20 5.87
C GLU A 93 3.12 -13.13 6.81
N VAL A 94 3.29 -11.85 6.47
CA VAL A 94 2.76 -10.74 7.28
C VAL A 94 1.24 -10.72 7.31
N ALA A 95 0.56 -11.02 6.20
CA ALA A 95 -0.90 -11.11 6.16
C ALA A 95 -1.41 -12.22 7.08
N GLN A 96 -0.75 -13.39 7.07
CA GLN A 96 -1.08 -14.49 7.98
C GLN A 96 -0.82 -14.13 9.43
N GLN A 97 0.29 -13.43 9.73
CA GLN A 97 0.56 -12.92 11.07
C GLN A 97 -0.59 -12.00 11.53
N LEU A 98 -0.99 -11.02 10.72
CA LEU A 98 -2.09 -10.09 11.03
C LEU A 98 -3.41 -10.83 11.27
N ILE A 99 -3.72 -11.86 10.49
CA ILE A 99 -4.92 -12.69 10.70
C ILE A 99 -4.82 -13.45 12.03
N SER A 100 -3.68 -14.09 12.30
CA SER A 100 -3.48 -14.92 13.49
C SER A 100 -3.59 -14.13 14.80
N GLN A 101 -3.16 -12.86 14.79
CA GLN A 101 -3.24 -11.98 15.97
C GLN A 101 -4.56 -11.19 16.05
N GLY A 102 -5.49 -11.40 15.11
CA GLY A 102 -6.80 -10.76 15.11
C GLY A 102 -6.85 -9.34 14.53
N ASP A 103 -5.74 -8.84 13.98
CA ASP A 103 -5.64 -7.51 13.34
C ASP A 103 -6.13 -7.51 11.88
N ALA A 104 -6.43 -8.68 11.32
CA ALA A 104 -7.04 -8.82 10.01
C ALA A 104 -8.02 -10.01 9.99
N TYR A 105 -8.89 -10.04 8.99
CA TYR A 105 -9.87 -11.10 8.80
C TYR A 105 -10.12 -11.38 7.32
N TYR A 106 -10.57 -12.60 7.02
CA TYR A 106 -10.99 -13.00 5.68
C TYR A 106 -12.38 -12.44 5.34
N CYS A 107 -12.50 -11.92 4.13
CA CYS A 107 -13.75 -11.43 3.56
C CYS A 107 -14.09 -12.22 2.30
N TYR A 108 -15.30 -12.77 2.28
CA TYR A 108 -15.84 -13.62 1.23
C TYR A 108 -16.93 -12.90 0.40
N CYS A 109 -17.04 -11.57 0.55
CA CYS A 109 -18.04 -10.78 -0.20
C CYS A 109 -17.69 -10.76 -1.69
N SER A 110 -18.68 -11.04 -2.54
CA SER A 110 -18.54 -10.92 -3.99
C SER A 110 -18.41 -9.46 -4.43
N PRO A 111 -17.77 -9.18 -5.57
CA PRO A 111 -17.76 -7.84 -6.16
C PRO A 111 -19.17 -7.25 -6.37
N GLN A 112 -20.14 -8.08 -6.76
CA GLN A 112 -21.53 -7.68 -6.97
C GLN A 112 -22.17 -7.16 -5.68
N ARG A 113 -22.01 -7.89 -4.56
CA ARG A 113 -22.50 -7.44 -3.25
C ARG A 113 -21.87 -6.10 -2.85
N LEU A 114 -20.57 -5.94 -3.09
CA LEU A 114 -19.86 -4.70 -2.78
C LEU A 114 -20.33 -3.52 -3.63
N GLU A 115 -20.74 -3.76 -4.87
CA GLU A 115 -21.33 -2.74 -5.73
C GLU A 115 -22.72 -2.32 -5.24
N GLU A 116 -23.59 -3.29 -4.94
CA GLU A 116 -24.93 -3.04 -4.40
C GLU A 116 -24.87 -2.26 -3.07
N MET A 117 -24.02 -2.70 -2.14
CA MET A 117 -23.77 -2.01 -0.87
C MET A 117 -23.33 -0.55 -1.07
N ARG A 118 -22.42 -0.29 -2.01
CA ARG A 118 -21.99 1.08 -2.33
C ARG A 118 -23.12 1.91 -2.94
N ALA A 119 -23.91 1.33 -3.84
CA ALA A 119 -25.04 2.00 -4.45
C ALA A 119 -26.11 2.38 -3.41
N GLU A 120 -26.37 1.52 -2.43
CA GLU A 120 -27.26 1.82 -1.30
C GLU A 120 -26.73 2.96 -0.42
N GLN A 121 -25.46 2.91 -0.02
CA GLN A 121 -24.82 3.99 0.76
C GLN A 121 -24.95 5.35 0.05
N VAL A 122 -24.70 5.39 -1.26
CA VAL A 122 -24.85 6.60 -2.08
C VAL A 122 -26.31 7.09 -2.09
N ARG A 123 -27.29 6.19 -2.28
CA ARG A 123 -28.72 6.54 -2.22
C ARG A 123 -29.10 7.13 -0.87
N HIS A 124 -28.50 6.64 0.21
CA HIS A 124 -28.71 7.12 1.58
C HIS A 124 -27.82 8.30 1.98
N LYS A 125 -26.98 8.83 1.07
CA LYS A 125 -26.00 9.90 1.34
C LYS A 125 -25.06 9.57 2.53
N GLN A 126 -24.77 8.29 2.71
CA GLN A 126 -23.82 7.81 3.70
C GLN A 126 -22.39 7.83 3.13
N PRO A 127 -21.36 7.96 3.98
CA PRO A 127 -19.98 7.77 3.56
C PRO A 127 -19.80 6.39 2.92
N PRO A 128 -19.16 6.29 1.74
CA PRO A 128 -18.92 5.00 1.09
C PRO A 128 -17.87 4.22 1.87
N GLY A 129 -18.17 2.97 2.21
CA GLY A 129 -17.26 2.15 3.02
C GLY A 129 -17.68 0.69 3.06
N TYR A 130 -16.73 -0.20 3.30
CA TYR A 130 -17.08 -1.60 3.53
C TYR A 130 -17.85 -1.74 4.84
N ASP A 131 -19.02 -2.37 4.78
CA ASP A 131 -19.97 -2.58 5.88
C ASP A 131 -19.49 -3.53 6.98
N ARG A 132 -18.25 -4.04 6.87
CA ARG A 132 -17.62 -4.92 7.85
C ARG A 132 -18.36 -6.26 7.97
N HIS A 133 -19.14 -6.67 6.96
CA HIS A 133 -19.98 -7.88 7.01
C HIS A 133 -19.24 -9.15 7.41
N CYS A 134 -18.01 -9.34 6.91
CA CYS A 134 -17.23 -10.54 7.23
C CYS A 134 -16.39 -10.44 8.52
N ARG A 135 -16.44 -9.31 9.24
CA ARG A 135 -15.51 -8.98 10.33
C ARG A 135 -15.57 -9.95 11.50
N GLU A 136 -16.77 -10.41 11.84
CA GLU A 136 -17.03 -11.27 13.00
C GLU A 136 -17.60 -12.64 12.60
N LEU A 137 -17.37 -13.08 11.35
CA LEU A 137 -17.77 -14.43 10.93
C LEU A 137 -17.11 -15.47 11.82
N SER A 138 -17.93 -16.41 12.29
CA SER A 138 -17.51 -17.61 13.01
C SER A 138 -16.66 -18.53 12.14
N GLN A 139 -15.93 -19.46 12.77
CA GLN A 139 -15.14 -20.44 12.04
C GLN A 139 -15.99 -21.33 11.13
N GLU A 140 -17.21 -21.67 11.56
CA GLU A 140 -18.16 -22.47 10.78
C GLU A 140 -18.63 -21.74 9.52
N GLU A 141 -18.97 -20.46 9.62
CA GLU A 141 -19.38 -19.65 8.48
C GLU A 141 -18.25 -19.50 7.46
N ARG A 142 -17.01 -19.32 7.93
CA ARG A 142 -15.82 -19.26 7.07
C ARG A 142 -15.59 -20.58 6.35
N ALA A 143 -15.62 -21.70 7.09
CA ALA A 143 -15.44 -23.03 6.52
C ALA A 143 -16.50 -23.36 5.46
N LYS A 144 -17.75 -22.94 5.66
CA LYS A 144 -18.81 -23.08 4.64
C LYS A 144 -18.48 -22.29 3.37
N LYS A 145 -18.03 -21.04 3.51
CA LYS A 145 -17.65 -20.19 2.37
C LYS A 145 -16.44 -20.74 1.61
N GLU A 146 -15.48 -21.31 2.32
CA GLU A 146 -14.33 -21.98 1.73
C GLU A 146 -14.73 -23.27 0.99
N ALA A 147 -15.66 -24.05 1.55
CA ALA A 147 -16.22 -25.24 0.90
C ALA A 147 -17.02 -24.91 -0.37
N GLU A 148 -17.60 -23.70 -0.45
CA GLU A 148 -18.23 -23.15 -1.67
C GLU A 148 -17.19 -22.75 -2.75
N GLY A 149 -15.89 -22.87 -2.48
CA GLY A 149 -14.80 -22.53 -3.40
C GLY A 149 -14.51 -21.03 -3.50
N ILE A 150 -15.04 -20.21 -2.58
CA ILE A 150 -14.84 -18.77 -2.60
C ILE A 150 -13.42 -18.45 -2.15
N THR A 151 -12.66 -17.75 -2.99
CA THR A 151 -11.34 -17.22 -2.62
C THR A 151 -11.52 -15.91 -1.85
N PRO A 152 -11.15 -15.85 -0.55
CA PRO A 152 -11.33 -14.64 0.23
C PRO A 152 -10.25 -13.59 -0.07
N VAL A 153 -10.55 -12.35 0.29
CA VAL A 153 -9.55 -11.29 0.45
C VAL A 153 -9.26 -11.08 1.93
N VAL A 154 -8.07 -10.56 2.25
CA VAL A 154 -7.72 -10.17 3.62
C VAL A 154 -8.07 -8.69 3.82
N ARG A 155 -8.80 -8.37 4.88
CA ARG A 155 -9.12 -7.00 5.29
C ARG A 155 -8.47 -6.68 6.63
N PHE A 156 -7.89 -5.49 6.75
CA PHE A 156 -7.39 -4.99 8.02
C PHE A 156 -8.56 -4.67 8.97
N LYS A 157 -8.42 -5.03 10.25
CA LYS A 157 -9.44 -4.88 11.29
C LYS A 157 -9.29 -3.52 11.98
N THR A 158 -9.56 -2.43 11.25
CA THR A 158 -9.54 -1.06 11.81
C THR A 158 -10.44 -0.97 13.05
N PRO A 159 -10.02 -0.30 14.13
CA PRO A 159 -10.89 -0.05 15.30
C PRO A 159 -12.24 0.59 14.89
N LEU A 160 -13.31 0.29 15.64
CA LEU A 160 -14.64 0.84 15.36
C LEU A 160 -14.85 2.23 16.00
N GLU A 161 -14.13 2.49 17.08
CA GLU A 161 -14.25 3.67 17.92
C GLU A 161 -12.86 4.20 18.29
N GLY A 162 -12.83 5.40 18.88
CA GLY A 162 -11.60 6.10 19.24
C GLY A 162 -11.02 6.91 18.07
N GLN A 163 -9.78 7.35 18.27
CA GLN A 163 -9.08 8.26 17.37
C GLN A 163 -7.71 7.70 16.98
N THR A 164 -7.34 7.85 15.71
CA THR A 164 -5.98 7.65 15.23
C THR A 164 -5.31 9.03 15.10
N LYS A 165 -4.19 9.22 15.80
CA LYS A 165 -3.43 10.48 15.82
C LYS A 165 -2.02 10.27 15.30
N PHE A 166 -1.52 11.20 14.51
CA PHE A 166 -0.11 11.24 14.13
C PHE A 166 0.35 12.66 13.85
N ASN A 167 1.63 12.93 14.08
CA ASN A 167 2.24 14.22 13.77
C ASN A 167 2.96 14.15 12.42
N ASP A 168 2.38 14.79 11.41
CA ASP A 168 2.97 14.96 10.09
C ASP A 168 4.01 16.09 10.11
N LEU A 169 5.14 15.89 9.42
CA LEU A 169 6.23 16.88 9.42
C LEU A 169 5.87 18.19 8.70
N ILE A 170 4.84 18.19 7.84
CA ILE A 170 4.41 19.35 7.06
C ILE A 170 3.11 19.93 7.64
N TRP A 171 2.15 19.07 7.96
CA TRP A 171 0.81 19.49 8.41
C TRP A 171 0.64 19.57 9.93
N GLY A 172 1.62 19.09 10.70
CA GLY A 172 1.54 19.03 12.16
C GLY A 172 0.65 17.88 12.64
N GLU A 173 -0.02 18.08 13.78
CA GLU A 173 -0.87 17.05 14.36
C GLU A 173 -2.15 16.83 13.54
N LEU A 174 -2.38 15.58 13.14
CA LEU A 174 -3.57 15.13 12.46
C LEU A 174 -4.30 14.09 13.31
N VAL A 175 -5.63 14.22 13.37
CA VAL A 175 -6.52 13.36 14.16
C VAL A 175 -7.66 12.87 13.27
N PHE A 176 -7.89 11.55 13.25
CA PHE A 176 -8.96 10.89 12.51
C PHE A 176 -9.83 10.07 13.46
N GLU A 177 -11.15 10.29 13.43
CA GLU A 177 -12.13 9.47 14.16
C GLU A 177 -12.30 8.10 13.47
N ASN A 178 -12.24 7.02 14.23
CA ASN A 178 -12.34 5.66 13.67
C ASN A 178 -13.78 5.23 13.30
N ASN A 179 -14.78 6.04 13.67
CA ASN A 179 -16.20 5.78 13.41
C ASN A 179 -16.73 6.42 12.12
N THR A 180 -15.85 6.98 11.28
CA THR A 180 -16.20 7.60 9.99
C THR A 180 -16.30 6.61 8.84
#